data_AF-A0A7Y3DB15-F1
#
_entry.id   AF-A0A7Y3DB15-F1
#
_cell.length_a   1.000
_cell.length_b   1.000
_cell.length_c   1.000
_cell.angle_alpha   90.00
_cell.angle_beta   90.00
_cell.angle_gamma   90.00
#
_symmetry.space_group_name_H-M   'P 1'
#
loop_
_entity.id
_entity.type
_entity.pdbx_description
1 polymer ?
#
loop_
_entity_poly.entity_id
_entity_poly.type
_entity_poly.pdbx_seq_one_letter_code
_entity_poly.pdbx_strand_id
1 'polypeptide(L)'
;MKRFGVLLTLLIVGGFGACQLLPERYAVNAPLGALLLGRPGPPADASTLDDRIRVPEGFSIALFATGMPGVRFLRFTAEGDLLASQPRAGRVLLVRADADGDGASDGSEVLLDGLDRPHGLDLHEDWLYLGETGALARVRFDAAARAVSGPPE
;
A
#
# COMPACT_ATOMS: atom_id res chain seq x y z
N MET A 1 -37.74 -24.22 -13.85
CA MET A 1 -36.38 -23.68 -14.10
C MET A 1 -36.37 -22.22 -14.52
N LYS A 2 -37.04 -21.79 -15.61
CA LYS A 2 -37.02 -20.39 -16.09
C LYS A 2 -37.50 -19.34 -15.06
N ARG A 3 -38.53 -19.66 -14.27
CA ARG A 3 -39.09 -18.76 -13.23
C ARG A 3 -38.16 -18.52 -12.04
N PHE A 4 -37.30 -19.50 -11.73
CA PHE A 4 -36.35 -19.39 -10.62
C PHE A 4 -35.18 -18.47 -10.98
N GLY A 5 -34.70 -18.54 -12.24
CA GLY A 5 -33.68 -17.63 -12.75
C GLY A 5 -34.14 -16.17 -12.76
N VAL A 6 -35.39 -15.90 -13.17
CA VAL A 6 -35.95 -14.54 -13.17
C VAL A 6 -36.04 -13.96 -11.74
N LEU A 7 -36.46 -14.78 -10.77
CA LEU A 7 -36.56 -14.36 -9.37
C LEU A 7 -35.19 -14.05 -8.77
N LEU A 8 -34.18 -14.87 -9.07
CA LEU A 8 -32.81 -14.65 -8.62
C LEU A 8 -32.21 -13.37 -9.22
N THR A 9 -32.42 -13.12 -10.51
CA THR A 9 -31.96 -11.89 -11.16
C THR A 9 -32.63 -10.66 -10.56
N LEU A 10 -33.93 -10.71 -10.29
CA LEU A 10 -34.66 -9.61 -9.62
C LEU A 10 -34.16 -9.37 -8.20
N LEU A 11 -33.79 -10.41 -7.46
CA LEU A 11 -33.19 -10.27 -6.13
C LEU A 11 -31.79 -9.66 -6.18
N ILE A 12 -30.95 -10.05 -7.15
CA ILE A 12 -29.62 -9.47 -7.33
C ILE A 12 -29.72 -8.00 -7.74
N VAL A 13 -30.56 -7.68 -8.72
CA VAL A 13 -30.75 -6.29 -9.20
C VAL A 13 -31.41 -5.43 -8.11
N GLY A 14 -32.42 -5.97 -7.42
CA GLY A 14 -33.08 -5.28 -6.31
C GLY A 14 -32.16 -5.04 -5.11
N GLY A 15 -31.35 -6.04 -4.75
CA GLY A 15 -30.34 -5.91 -3.70
C GLY A 15 -29.23 -4.92 -4.07
N PHE A 16 -28.75 -4.96 -5.31
CA PHE A 16 -27.74 -4.01 -5.79
C PHE A 16 -28.29 -2.58 -5.86
N GLY A 17 -29.52 -2.39 -6.35
CA GLY A 17 -30.20 -1.09 -6.37
C GLY A 17 -30.46 -0.54 -4.97
N ALA A 18 -30.86 -1.40 -4.02
CA ALA A 18 -31.02 -1.00 -2.62
C ALA A 18 -29.70 -0.53 -1.99
N CYS A 19 -28.58 -1.20 -2.27
CA CYS A 19 -27.25 -0.75 -1.81
C CYS A 19 -26.86 0.64 -2.32
N GLN A 20 -27.36 1.08 -3.48
CA GLN A 20 -27.08 2.42 -4.04
C GLN A 20 -28.00 3.51 -3.46
N LEU A 21 -29.10 3.15 -2.81
CA LEU A 21 -30.13 4.08 -2.29
C LEU A 21 -30.13 4.19 -0.76
N LEU A 22 -29.33 3.39 -0.05
CA LEU A 22 -29.25 3.44 1.40
C LEU A 22 -28.50 4.70 1.88
N PRO A 23 -29.02 5.40 2.91
CA PRO A 23 -28.33 6.55 3.50
C PRO A 23 -26.91 6.20 3.95
N GLU A 24 -25.93 7.10 3.75
CA GLU A 24 -24.52 6.87 4.10
C GLU A 24 -24.27 6.43 5.55
N ARG A 25 -25.20 6.73 6.48
CA ARG A 25 -25.14 6.26 7.87
C ARG A 25 -25.34 4.75 8.06
N TYR A 26 -25.89 4.05 7.08
CA TYR A 26 -26.09 2.59 7.09
C TYR A 26 -25.17 1.86 6.11
N ALA A 27 -24.52 2.59 5.21
CA ALA A 27 -23.41 2.07 4.44
C ALA A 27 -22.19 2.05 5.37
N VAL A 28 -21.55 0.90 5.53
CA VAL A 28 -20.13 0.96 5.86
C VAL A 28 -19.51 1.73 4.70
N ASN A 29 -19.05 2.97 4.92
CA ASN A 29 -18.31 3.78 3.94
C ASN A 29 -16.91 3.18 3.65
N ALA A 30 -16.81 1.85 3.71
CA ALA A 30 -15.72 1.07 3.19
C ALA A 30 -16.09 0.72 1.74
N PRO A 31 -15.30 1.13 0.76
CA PRO A 31 -15.48 0.65 -0.61
C PRO A 31 -15.30 -0.88 -0.61
N LEU A 32 -16.40 -1.63 -0.49
CA LEU A 32 -16.39 -3.09 -0.35
C LEU A 32 -15.62 -3.74 -1.50
N GLY A 33 -15.68 -3.17 -2.71
CA GLY A 33 -14.85 -3.63 -3.83
C GLY A 33 -13.34 -3.46 -3.59
N ALA A 34 -12.90 -2.35 -2.99
CA ALA A 34 -11.50 -2.16 -2.62
C ALA A 34 -11.09 -3.05 -1.43
N LEU A 35 -11.99 -3.28 -0.48
CA LEU A 35 -11.77 -4.18 0.65
C LEU A 35 -11.62 -5.64 0.18
N LEU A 36 -12.57 -6.11 -0.64
CA LEU A 36 -12.68 -7.50 -1.08
C LEU A 36 -11.75 -7.85 -2.23
N LEU A 37 -11.72 -7.02 -3.28
CA LEU A 37 -10.93 -7.28 -4.50
C LEU A 37 -9.57 -6.62 -4.46
N GLY A 38 -9.32 -5.83 -3.42
CA GLY A 38 -8.03 -5.23 -3.23
C GLY A 38 -7.63 -4.13 -4.19
N ARG A 39 -8.62 -3.49 -4.81
CA ARG A 39 -8.38 -2.34 -5.67
C ARG A 39 -7.73 -1.21 -4.87
N PRO A 40 -6.62 -0.62 -5.33
CA PRO A 40 -6.09 0.57 -4.72
C PRO A 40 -7.12 1.70 -4.78
N GLY A 41 -7.09 2.60 -3.79
CA GLY A 41 -7.87 3.82 -3.83
C GLY A 41 -7.36 4.77 -4.92
N PRO A 42 -8.04 5.91 -5.14
CA PRO A 42 -7.49 6.97 -5.97
C PRO A 42 -6.10 7.38 -5.45
N PRO A 43 -5.19 7.83 -6.34
CA PRO A 43 -3.91 8.40 -5.92
C PRO A 43 -4.12 9.49 -4.88
N ALA A 44 -3.20 9.60 -3.92
CA ALA A 44 -3.18 10.74 -3.03
C ALA A 44 -2.78 12.00 -3.81
N ASP A 45 -3.51 13.09 -3.59
CA ASP A 45 -3.22 14.42 -4.12
C ASP A 45 -3.21 15.43 -2.96
N ALA A 46 -2.49 16.54 -3.15
CA ALA A 46 -2.26 17.52 -2.09
C ALA A 46 -3.58 18.17 -1.62
N SER A 47 -4.50 18.47 -2.53
CA SER A 47 -5.81 19.05 -2.19
C SER A 47 -6.64 18.12 -1.30
N THR A 48 -6.65 16.83 -1.60
CA THR A 48 -7.36 15.81 -0.82
C THR A 48 -6.73 15.63 0.56
N LEU A 49 -5.40 15.82 0.69
CA LEU A 49 -4.71 15.77 1.97
C LEU A 49 -5.18 16.91 2.88
N ASP A 50 -5.18 18.13 2.37
CA ASP A 50 -5.58 19.35 3.10
C ASP A 50 -7.05 19.31 3.54
N ASP A 51 -7.93 18.80 2.67
CA ASP A 51 -9.36 18.71 2.96
C ASP A 51 -9.69 17.65 4.03
N ARG A 52 -8.89 16.57 4.11
CA ARG A 52 -9.24 15.37 4.89
C ARG A 52 -8.43 15.17 6.16
N ILE A 53 -7.20 15.67 6.22
CA ILE A 53 -6.31 15.46 7.35
C ILE A 53 -6.01 16.78 8.03
N ARG A 54 -6.27 16.84 9.34
CA ARG A 54 -5.90 17.98 10.19
C ARG A 54 -4.83 17.54 11.16
N VAL A 55 -3.81 18.37 11.32
CA VAL A 55 -2.72 18.16 12.28
C VAL A 55 -2.80 19.20 13.41
N PRO A 56 -2.27 18.90 14.60
CA PRO A 56 -2.19 19.88 15.68
C PRO A 56 -1.32 21.09 15.32
N GLU A 57 -1.45 22.17 16.08
CA GLU A 57 -0.59 23.35 15.96
C GLU A 57 0.90 22.97 16.13
N GLY A 58 1.76 23.55 15.29
CA GLY A 58 3.20 23.24 15.26
C GLY A 58 3.59 22.04 14.39
N PHE A 59 2.62 21.32 13.81
CA PHE A 59 2.88 20.23 12.86
C PHE A 59 2.45 20.61 11.44
N SER A 60 3.10 20.00 10.44
CA SER A 60 2.69 20.04 9.04
C SER A 60 2.61 18.62 8.49
N ILE A 61 1.86 18.45 7.41
CA ILE A 61 1.77 17.20 6.65
C ILE A 61 1.85 17.52 5.17
N ALA A 62 2.56 16.69 4.41
CA ALA A 62 2.71 16.81 2.97
C ALA A 62 2.82 15.42 2.33
N LEU A 63 2.72 15.36 1.00
CA LEU A 63 2.99 14.14 0.24
C LEU A 63 4.50 13.98 0.06
N PHE A 64 5.07 12.94 0.66
CA PHE A 64 6.48 12.62 0.49
C PHE A 64 6.76 11.88 -0.83
N ALA A 65 5.93 10.89 -1.17
CA ALA A 65 6.08 10.13 -2.41
C ALA A 65 4.71 9.61 -2.89
N THR A 66 4.52 9.53 -4.21
CA THR A 66 3.25 9.12 -4.84
C THR A 66 3.46 8.03 -5.90
N GLY A 67 2.40 7.56 -6.56
CA GLY A 67 2.50 6.57 -7.63
C GLY A 67 2.77 5.13 -7.19
N MET A 68 2.72 4.84 -5.88
CA MET A 68 2.99 3.52 -5.30
C MET A 68 1.72 2.92 -4.66
N PRO A 69 0.78 2.40 -5.46
CA PRO A 69 -0.47 1.87 -4.93
C PRO A 69 -0.22 0.66 -4.03
N GLY A 70 -0.99 0.55 -2.96
CA GLY A 70 -1.00 -0.67 -2.14
C GLY A 70 0.21 -0.86 -1.24
N VAL A 71 0.96 0.20 -0.95
CA VAL A 71 1.98 0.20 0.12
C VAL A 71 1.32 -0.13 1.47
N ARG A 72 1.96 -0.96 2.29
CA ARG A 72 1.41 -1.40 3.59
C ARG A 72 2.35 -1.25 4.78
N PHE A 73 3.65 -1.46 4.60
CA PHE A 73 4.63 -1.33 5.68
C PHE A 73 5.79 -0.48 5.20
N LEU A 74 6.38 0.27 6.13
CA LEU A 74 7.44 1.24 5.87
C LEU A 74 8.58 1.03 6.86
N ARG A 75 9.83 1.06 6.38
CA ARG A 75 11.03 0.96 7.23
C ARG A 75 12.17 1.84 6.71
N PHE A 76 12.66 2.75 7.53
CA PHE A 76 13.83 3.57 7.19
C PHE A 76 15.12 2.77 7.22
N THR A 77 16.02 3.06 6.27
CA THR A 77 17.41 2.59 6.24
C THR A 77 18.30 3.55 7.04
N ALA A 78 19.56 3.17 7.26
CA ALA A 78 20.54 4.04 7.91
C ALA A 78 20.90 5.29 7.07
N GLU A 79 20.74 5.21 5.74
CA GLU A 79 21.01 6.30 4.80
C GLU A 79 19.80 7.23 4.61
N GLY A 80 18.68 6.98 5.31
CA GLY A 80 17.47 7.80 5.23
C GLY A 80 16.48 7.41 4.13
N ASP A 81 16.84 6.45 3.28
CA ASP A 81 15.88 5.87 2.32
C ASP A 81 14.77 5.10 3.06
N LEU A 82 13.64 4.89 2.40
CA LEU A 82 12.48 4.22 2.94
C LEU A 82 12.18 2.95 2.14
N LEU A 83 12.23 1.81 2.82
CA LEU A 83 11.75 0.54 2.29
C LEU A 83 10.23 0.46 2.45
N ALA A 84 9.52 0.17 1.36
CA ALA A 84 8.06 0.12 1.34
C ALA A 84 7.55 -1.21 0.78
N SER A 85 6.71 -1.92 1.53
CA SER A 85 6.15 -3.21 1.08
C SER A 85 4.89 -3.02 0.25
N GLN A 86 4.78 -3.74 -0.86
CA GLN A 86 3.56 -3.88 -1.67
C GLN A 86 3.12 -5.35 -1.69
N PRO A 87 2.40 -5.84 -0.66
CA PRO A 87 2.10 -7.27 -0.53
C PRO A 87 1.32 -7.81 -1.74
N ARG A 88 0.34 -7.08 -2.27
CA ARG A 88 -0.45 -7.58 -3.41
C ARG A 88 0.35 -7.65 -4.71
N ALA A 89 1.40 -6.84 -4.84
CA ALA A 89 2.27 -6.85 -6.01
C ALA A 89 3.44 -7.84 -5.85
N GLY A 90 3.66 -8.39 -4.65
CA GLY A 90 4.82 -9.25 -4.38
C GLY A 90 6.15 -8.48 -4.36
N ARG A 91 6.13 -7.19 -3.99
CA ARG A 91 7.29 -6.29 -4.13
C ARG A 91 7.70 -5.62 -2.82
N VAL A 92 8.98 -5.27 -2.76
CA VAL A 92 9.52 -4.25 -1.86
C VAL A 92 10.11 -3.14 -2.73
N LEU A 93 9.71 -1.90 -2.44
CA LEU A 93 10.23 -0.71 -3.09
C LEU A 93 11.30 -0.06 -2.21
N LEU A 94 12.28 0.56 -2.85
CA LEU A 94 13.18 1.53 -2.23
C LEU A 94 12.73 2.92 -2.67
N VAL A 95 12.34 3.74 -1.71
CA VAL A 95 11.96 5.15 -1.89
C VAL A 95 13.11 5.99 -1.38
N ARG A 96 13.70 6.79 -2.24
CA ARG A 96 14.91 7.56 -1.92
C ARG A 96 14.59 8.64 -0.90
N ALA A 97 15.55 8.91 -0.04
CA ALA A 97 15.53 10.08 0.81
C ALA A 97 15.35 11.37 -0.01
N ASP A 98 14.91 12.42 0.67
CA ASP A 98 14.94 13.80 0.16
C ASP A 98 16.35 14.35 0.35
N ALA A 99 17.18 14.36 -0.69
CA ALA A 99 18.54 14.87 -0.61
C ALA A 99 18.63 16.39 -0.85
N ASP A 100 17.63 16.99 -1.50
CA ASP A 100 17.62 18.41 -1.84
C ASP A 100 16.86 19.30 -0.84
N GLY A 101 16.14 18.67 0.09
CA GLY A 101 15.44 19.30 1.20
C GLY A 101 14.11 19.92 0.83
N ASP A 102 13.50 19.52 -0.29
CA ASP A 102 12.21 20.08 -0.76
C ASP A 102 10.97 19.48 -0.07
N GLY A 103 11.16 18.46 0.76
CA GLY A 103 10.13 17.74 1.50
C GLY A 103 9.52 16.55 0.75
N ALA A 104 10.06 16.19 -0.42
CA ALA A 104 9.62 15.07 -1.25
C ALA A 104 10.76 14.09 -1.56
N SER A 105 10.41 12.86 -1.89
CA SER A 105 11.38 11.82 -2.26
C SER A 105 11.99 12.09 -3.63
N ASP A 106 13.31 11.87 -3.73
CA ASP A 106 14.08 11.94 -4.99
C ASP A 106 13.78 10.79 -5.98
N GLY A 107 12.81 9.94 -5.67
CA GLY A 107 12.30 8.90 -6.54
C GLY A 107 12.22 7.53 -5.87
N SER A 108 11.72 6.56 -6.62
CA SER A 108 11.52 5.20 -6.11
C SER A 108 11.84 4.15 -7.15
N GLU A 109 12.30 2.99 -6.71
CA GLU A 109 12.57 1.83 -7.55
C GLU A 109 12.13 0.52 -6.89
N VAL A 110 11.93 -0.53 -7.70
CA VAL A 110 11.62 -1.87 -7.19
C VAL A 110 12.93 -2.50 -6.73
N LEU A 111 13.06 -2.76 -5.42
CA LEU A 111 14.24 -3.38 -4.81
C LEU A 111 14.17 -4.91 -4.90
N LEU A 112 12.98 -5.47 -4.63
CA LEU A 112 12.69 -6.90 -4.71
C LEU A 112 11.32 -7.11 -5.36
N ASP A 113 11.18 -8.19 -6.12
CA ASP A 113 9.94 -8.61 -6.78
C ASP A 113 9.79 -10.13 -6.71
N GLY A 114 8.59 -10.64 -7.03
CA GLY A 114 8.30 -12.07 -7.04
C GLY A 114 8.14 -12.71 -5.66
N LEU A 115 7.90 -11.91 -4.61
CA LEU A 115 7.75 -12.35 -3.23
C LEU A 115 6.31 -12.79 -2.93
N ASP A 116 6.11 -13.69 -1.97
CA ASP A 116 4.78 -14.13 -1.50
C ASP A 116 4.19 -13.16 -0.48
N ARG A 117 3.62 -12.08 -1.03
CA ARG A 117 2.91 -11.05 -0.29
C ARG A 117 3.71 -10.50 0.91
N PRO A 118 4.88 -9.88 0.64
CA PRO A 118 5.74 -9.35 1.69
C PRO A 118 5.01 -8.24 2.43
N HIS A 119 4.79 -8.40 3.74
CA HIS A 119 4.13 -7.40 4.56
C HIS A 119 5.11 -6.76 5.54
N GLY A 120 5.68 -7.54 6.47
CA GLY A 120 6.63 -7.02 7.45
C GLY A 120 8.02 -6.83 6.86
N LEU A 121 8.70 -5.74 7.23
CA LEU A 121 10.08 -5.46 6.85
C LEU A 121 10.87 -5.06 8.11
N ASP A 122 12.07 -5.60 8.28
CA ASP A 122 12.99 -5.09 9.29
C ASP A 122 14.45 -5.22 8.86
N LEU A 123 15.30 -4.40 9.44
CA LEU A 123 16.74 -4.37 9.17
C LEU A 123 17.51 -4.74 10.42
N HIS A 124 18.41 -5.71 10.30
CA HIS A 124 19.32 -6.07 11.37
C HIS A 124 20.67 -6.46 10.78
N GLU A 125 21.72 -5.74 11.19
CA GLU A 125 23.03 -5.78 10.53
C GLU A 125 22.87 -5.55 9.01
N ASP A 126 23.54 -6.34 8.17
CA ASP A 126 23.42 -6.23 6.71
C ASP A 126 22.32 -7.15 6.14
N TRP A 127 21.27 -7.43 6.91
CA TRP A 127 20.13 -8.25 6.48
C TRP A 127 18.84 -7.45 6.47
N LEU A 128 18.10 -7.60 5.36
CA LEU A 128 16.69 -7.23 5.24
C LEU A 128 15.84 -8.47 5.48
N TYR A 129 15.03 -8.45 6.53
CA TYR A 129 14.06 -9.48 6.86
C TYR A 129 12.70 -9.16 6.25
N LEU A 130 12.08 -10.18 5.66
CA LEU A 130 10.84 -10.10 4.88
C LEU A 130 9.81 -11.06 5.50
N GLY A 131 8.78 -10.48 6.12
CA GLY A 131 7.63 -11.25 6.59
C GLY A 131 6.66 -11.50 5.43
N GLU A 132 6.80 -12.66 4.78
CA GLU A 132 5.91 -13.15 3.73
C GLU A 132 4.75 -13.98 4.33
N THR A 133 3.76 -14.35 3.51
CA THR A 133 2.57 -15.08 4.02
C THR A 133 2.94 -16.46 4.57
N GLY A 134 3.83 -17.17 3.87
CA GLY A 134 4.22 -18.54 4.24
C GLY A 134 5.58 -18.67 4.94
N ALA A 135 6.39 -17.61 4.98
CA ALA A 135 7.77 -17.69 5.45
C ALA A 135 8.29 -16.36 6.01
N LEU A 136 9.34 -16.46 6.82
CA LEU A 136 10.23 -15.33 7.08
C LEU A 136 11.47 -15.55 6.20
N ALA A 137 11.64 -14.71 5.19
CA ALA A 137 12.82 -14.71 4.34
C ALA A 137 13.79 -13.61 4.79
N ARG A 138 15.04 -13.72 4.38
CA ARG A 138 16.01 -12.62 4.50
C ARG A 138 16.88 -12.51 3.26
N VAL A 139 17.39 -11.32 3.00
CA VAL A 139 18.37 -11.09 1.93
C VAL A 139 19.42 -10.11 2.42
N ARG A 140 20.66 -10.25 1.95
CA ARG A 140 21.70 -9.27 2.25
C ARG A 140 21.33 -7.93 1.65
N PHE A 141 21.45 -6.87 2.42
CA PHE A 141 21.10 -5.51 2.01
C PHE A 141 22.21 -4.54 2.39
N ASP A 142 22.72 -3.81 1.41
CA ASP A 142 23.66 -2.71 1.57
C ASP A 142 22.89 -1.39 1.41
N ALA A 143 22.76 -0.66 2.53
CA ALA A 143 22.01 0.59 2.56
C ALA A 143 22.69 1.70 1.74
N ALA A 144 24.03 1.77 1.76
CA ALA A 144 24.80 2.78 1.04
C ALA A 144 24.75 2.52 -0.47
N ALA A 145 24.85 1.26 -0.89
CA ALA A 145 24.71 0.87 -2.29
C ALA A 145 23.25 0.79 -2.77
N ARG A 146 22.27 0.86 -1.85
CA ARG A 146 20.83 0.69 -2.13
C ARG A 146 20.51 -0.64 -2.82
N ALA A 147 21.25 -1.69 -2.46
CA ALA A 147 21.27 -2.93 -3.22
C ALA A 147 21.12 -4.16 -2.33
N VAL A 148 20.47 -5.18 -2.87
CA VAL A 148 20.44 -6.51 -2.29
C VAL A 148 21.48 -7.43 -2.93
N SER A 149 21.98 -8.39 -2.18
CA SER A 149 22.94 -9.39 -2.68
C SER A 149 22.35 -10.80 -2.60
N GLY A 150 22.13 -11.40 -3.77
CA GLY A 150 21.56 -12.74 -3.90
C GLY A 150 20.02 -12.76 -3.81
N PRO A 151 19.41 -13.94 -4.02
CA PRO A 151 17.97 -14.12 -3.80
C PRO A 151 17.67 -14.16 -2.29
N PRO A 152 16.42 -13.84 -1.87
CA PRO A 152 15.96 -14.10 -0.52
C PRO A 152 16.05 -15.60 -0.16
N GLU A 153 16.49 -15.88 1.07
CA GLU A 153 16.62 -17.23 1.67
C GLU A 153 15.75 -17.42 2.91
#